data_AF-A0A3M0WIT5-F1
#
_entry.id   AF-A0A3M0WIT5-F1
#
_cell.length_a   1.000
_cell.length_b   1.000
_cell.length_c   1.000
_cell.angle_alpha   90.00
_cell.angle_beta   90.00
_cell.angle_gamma   90.00
#
_symmetry.space_group_name_H-M   'P 1'
#
loop_
_entity.id
_entity.type
_entity.pdbx_description
1 polymer ?
#
loop_
_entity_poly.entity_id
_entity_poly.type
_entity_poly.pdbx_seq_one_letter_code
_entity_poly.pdbx_strand_id
1 'polypeptide(L)'
;IGDEEVKEIIPAVKQLLSEGVNITYPLSADTAFNRYKEFDIYVAMYHDQGLIPLKLLCFKKAVNMTLGLPFIRTSPDHGTGYDIAGKFVADPTSFIEAVRLATNLS
;
A
#
# COMPACT_ATOMS: atom_id res chain seq x y z
N ILE A 1 1.99 -4.27 25.69
CA ILE A 1 2.47 -3.72 24.40
C ILE A 1 1.82 -2.36 24.27
N GLY A 2 2.61 -1.29 24.24
CA GLY A 2 2.18 0.08 23.88
C GLY A 2 0.98 0.66 24.63
N ASP A 3 0.68 1.92 24.34
CA ASP A 3 -0.65 2.49 24.58
C ASP A 3 -1.08 3.46 23.46
N GLU A 4 -0.34 3.51 22.36
CA GLU A 4 -0.61 4.30 21.16
C GLU A 4 -1.95 3.94 20.52
N GLU A 5 -2.35 2.66 20.55
CA GLU A 5 -3.68 2.26 20.08
C GLU A 5 -4.78 2.95 20.88
N VAL A 6 -4.65 2.99 22.20
CA VAL A 6 -5.67 3.55 23.10
C VAL A 6 -5.65 5.08 23.06
N LYS A 7 -4.44 5.68 23.01
CA LYS A 7 -4.24 7.12 23.08
C LYS A 7 -4.49 7.84 21.76
N GLU A 8 -4.16 7.23 20.62
CA GLU A 8 -4.13 7.92 19.32
C GLU A 8 -5.00 7.22 18.26
N ILE A 9 -4.80 5.92 18.05
CA ILE A 9 -5.40 5.21 16.89
C ILE A 9 -6.92 5.00 17.08
N ILE A 10 -7.34 4.49 18.24
CA ILE A 10 -8.76 4.25 18.55
C ILE A 10 -9.57 5.55 18.53
N PRO A 11 -9.10 6.67 19.13
CA PRO A 11 -9.75 7.97 18.97
C PRO A 11 -9.93 8.39 17.50
N ALA A 12 -8.90 8.27 16.66
CA ALA A 12 -9.01 8.58 15.24
C ALA A 12 -10.01 7.69 14.51
N VAL A 13 -10.02 6.38 14.78
CA VAL A 13 -11.00 5.43 14.23
C VAL A 13 -12.43 5.80 14.66
N LYS A 14 -12.64 6.16 15.94
CA LYS A 14 -13.95 6.60 16.43
C LYS A 14 -14.44 7.86 15.73
N GLN A 15 -13.54 8.82 15.48
CA GLN A 15 -13.87 10.01 14.71
C GLN A 15 -14.31 9.64 13.29
N LEU A 16 -13.51 8.85 12.56
CA LEU A 16 -13.83 8.41 11.20
C LEU A 16 -15.15 7.62 11.14
N LEU A 17 -15.41 6.76 12.12
CA LEU A 17 -16.70 6.06 12.26
C LEU A 17 -17.87 7.04 12.45
N SER A 18 -17.69 8.10 13.24
CA SER A 18 -18.72 9.15 13.42
C SER A 18 -18.97 9.98 12.15
N GLU A 19 -17.97 10.06 11.27
CA GLU A 19 -18.05 10.68 9.95
C GLU A 19 -18.63 9.73 8.88
N GLY A 20 -18.94 8.48 9.25
CA GLY A 20 -19.53 7.48 8.36
C GLY A 20 -18.53 6.70 7.50
N VAL A 21 -17.23 6.79 7.80
CA VAL A 21 -16.21 6.00 7.11
C VAL A 21 -16.33 4.53 7.52
N ASN A 22 -16.38 3.63 6.53
CA ASN A 22 -16.39 2.19 6.77
C ASN A 22 -14.97 1.69 7.12
N ILE A 23 -14.65 1.69 8.41
CA ILE A 23 -13.35 1.29 8.95
C ILE A 23 -13.55 0.41 10.19
N THR A 24 -12.63 -0.51 10.45
CA THR A 24 -12.62 -1.34 11.66
C THR A 24 -11.71 -0.76 12.74
N TYR A 25 -11.82 -1.30 13.96
CA TYR A 25 -10.82 -1.08 14.99
C TYR A 25 -9.46 -1.70 14.58
N PRO A 26 -8.34 -1.20 15.12
CA PRO A 26 -7.02 -1.68 14.76
C PRO A 26 -6.90 -3.19 14.97
N LEU A 27 -6.25 -3.85 14.01
CA LEU A 27 -5.91 -5.26 14.04
C LEU A 27 -4.42 -5.41 14.32
N SER A 28 -4.01 -6.54 14.92
CA SER A 28 -2.60 -6.90 14.91
C SER A 28 -2.14 -7.11 13.46
N ALA A 29 -0.91 -6.68 13.14
CA ALA A 29 -0.40 -6.68 11.77
C ALA A 29 -0.40 -8.10 11.16
N ASP A 30 0.00 -9.10 11.92
CA ASP A 30 -0.01 -10.51 11.51
C ASP A 30 -1.43 -11.03 11.19
N THR A 31 -2.43 -10.65 11.99
CA THR A 31 -3.84 -10.97 11.72
C THR A 31 -4.33 -10.26 10.46
N ALA A 32 -3.99 -8.99 10.28
CA ALA A 32 -4.35 -8.20 9.11
C ALA A 32 -3.85 -8.85 7.81
N PHE A 33 -2.57 -9.25 7.76
CA PHE A 33 -2.02 -9.85 6.54
C PHE A 33 -2.48 -11.28 6.28
N ASN A 34 -2.89 -12.04 7.31
CA ASN A 34 -3.58 -13.32 7.09
C ASN A 34 -4.98 -13.14 6.51
N ARG A 35 -5.61 -11.99 6.76
CA ARG A 35 -6.95 -11.64 6.30
C ARG A 35 -6.92 -10.69 5.10
N TYR A 36 -5.80 -10.60 4.37
CA TYR A 36 -5.56 -9.58 3.32
C TYR A 36 -6.64 -9.47 2.22
N LYS A 37 -7.47 -10.51 2.04
CA LYS A 37 -8.60 -10.52 1.07
C LYS A 37 -9.92 -10.01 1.63
N GLU A 38 -10.03 -9.78 2.94
CA GLU A 38 -11.27 -9.38 3.61
C GLU A 38 -11.56 -7.88 3.54
N PHE A 39 -10.54 -7.06 3.25
CA PHE A 39 -10.64 -5.61 3.22
C PHE A 39 -10.07 -5.08 1.92
N ASP A 40 -10.65 -3.99 1.41
CA ASP A 40 -10.17 -3.32 0.20
C ASP A 40 -8.83 -2.60 0.41
N ILE A 41 -8.65 -2.02 1.60
CA ILE A 41 -7.49 -1.20 1.96
C ILE A 41 -7.03 -1.53 3.38
N TYR A 42 -5.71 -1.58 3.55
CA TYR A 42 -5.05 -1.63 4.85
C TYR A 42 -4.23 -0.37 5.06
N VAL A 43 -4.36 0.24 6.24
CA VAL A 43 -3.52 1.36 6.67
C VAL A 43 -2.45 0.82 7.62
N ALA A 44 -1.24 0.62 7.11
CA ALA A 44 -0.09 0.28 7.92
C ALA A 44 0.44 1.55 8.63
N MET A 45 0.88 1.40 9.89
CA MET A 45 1.42 2.49 10.71
C MET A 45 2.83 2.91 10.28
N TYR A 46 3.59 2.02 9.65
CA TYR A 46 4.92 2.32 9.13
C TYR A 46 5.27 1.46 7.90
N HIS A 47 6.32 1.89 7.19
CA HIS A 47 6.74 1.36 5.89
C HIS A 47 6.86 -0.17 5.86
N ASP A 48 7.72 -0.74 6.68
CA ASP A 48 8.01 -2.17 6.64
C ASP A 48 6.84 -3.03 7.14
N GLN A 49 5.96 -2.47 7.97
CA GLN A 49 4.74 -3.16 8.39
C GLN A 49 3.87 -3.53 7.20
N GLY A 50 3.73 -2.61 6.22
CA GLY A 50 2.90 -2.82 5.03
C GLY A 50 3.67 -3.38 3.83
N LEU A 51 4.91 -2.92 3.60
CA LEU A 51 5.62 -3.28 2.38
C LEU A 51 6.24 -4.67 2.39
N ILE A 52 6.69 -5.18 3.54
CA ILE A 52 7.19 -6.56 3.63
C ILE A 52 6.13 -7.57 3.14
N PRO A 53 4.90 -7.60 3.70
CA PRO A 53 3.88 -8.53 3.26
C PRO A 53 3.41 -8.26 1.83
N LEU A 54 3.29 -6.99 1.41
CA LEU A 54 2.94 -6.66 0.03
C LEU A 54 3.96 -7.24 -0.97
N LYS A 55 5.25 -7.08 -0.69
CA LYS A 55 6.34 -7.61 -1.52
C LYS A 55 6.33 -9.14 -1.53
N LEU A 56 6.03 -9.81 -0.42
CA LEU A 56 5.91 -11.27 -0.38
C LEU A 56 4.73 -11.77 -1.23
N LEU A 57 3.61 -11.05 -1.25
CA LEU A 57 2.42 -11.43 -2.01
C LEU A 57 2.53 -11.08 -3.52
N CYS A 58 3.12 -9.94 -3.84
CA CYS A 58 2.95 -9.28 -5.16
C CYS A 58 4.24 -8.70 -5.75
N PHE A 59 5.44 -9.16 -5.35
CA PHE A 59 6.75 -8.53 -5.61
C PHE A 59 6.92 -7.80 -6.96
N LYS A 60 6.55 -8.45 -8.07
CA LYS A 60 6.76 -7.93 -9.45
C LYS A 60 5.61 -7.09 -10.00
N LYS A 61 4.43 -7.17 -9.37
CA LYS A 61 3.19 -6.51 -9.84
C LYS A 61 2.73 -5.38 -8.92
N ALA A 62 3.43 -5.16 -7.82
CA ALA A 62 3.17 -4.04 -6.93
C ALA A 62 3.39 -2.71 -7.67
N VAL A 63 2.49 -1.76 -7.40
CA VAL A 63 2.47 -0.41 -7.96
C VAL A 63 2.35 0.56 -6.80
N ASN A 64 3.17 1.61 -6.82
CA ASN A 64 3.03 2.71 -5.88
C ASN A 64 2.10 3.79 -6.46
N MET A 65 1.06 4.15 -5.72
CA MET A 65 0.13 5.23 -6.05
C MET A 65 0.24 6.36 -5.03
N THR A 66 0.30 7.60 -5.50
CA THR A 66 0.31 8.77 -4.61
C THR A 66 -1.08 9.35 -4.49
N LEU A 67 -1.69 9.19 -3.32
CA LEU A 67 -2.99 9.76 -2.99
C LEU A 67 -2.86 11.24 -2.57
N GLY A 68 -3.93 12.01 -2.77
CA GLY A 68 -4.03 13.42 -2.33
C GLY A 68 -3.53 14.46 -3.34
N LEU A 69 -3.00 14.05 -4.49
CA LEU A 69 -2.65 14.96 -5.59
C LEU A 69 -3.89 15.35 -6.42
N PRO A 70 -3.88 16.50 -7.11
CA PRO A 70 -4.98 16.92 -8.00
C PRO A 70 -4.99 16.18 -9.36
N PHE A 71 -4.19 15.11 -9.51
CA PHE A 71 -4.12 14.26 -10.69
C PHE A 71 -3.66 12.85 -10.30
N ILE A 72 -3.92 11.88 -11.18
CA ILE A 72 -3.53 10.48 -10.98
C ILE A 72 -2.03 10.32 -11.16
N ARG A 73 -1.35 9.75 -10.16
CA ARG A 73 0.07 9.44 -10.20
C ARG A 73 0.35 8.03 -9.69
N THR A 74 0.86 7.19 -10.57
CA THR A 74 1.38 5.85 -10.26
C THR A 74 2.89 5.79 -10.56
N SER A 75 3.57 4.79 -10.02
CA SER A 75 4.99 4.52 -10.29
C SER A 75 5.31 3.05 -10.06
N PRO A 76 6.35 2.50 -10.74
CA PRO A 76 6.83 1.16 -10.46
C PRO A 76 7.42 1.07 -9.05
N ASP A 77 7.51 -0.16 -8.54
CA ASP A 77 7.94 -0.47 -7.18
C ASP A 77 9.42 -0.96 -7.12
N HIS A 78 10.22 -0.59 -8.12
CA HIS A 78 11.65 -0.91 -8.21
C HIS A 78 12.51 0.36 -8.24
N GLY A 79 13.81 0.19 -7.96
CA GLY A 79 14.81 1.25 -8.05
C GLY A 79 15.28 1.53 -9.48
N THR A 80 16.38 2.27 -9.60
CA THR A 80 16.93 2.75 -10.89
C THR A 80 17.56 1.66 -11.76
N GLY A 81 18.01 0.54 -11.17
CA GLY A 81 18.63 -0.56 -11.91
C GLY A 81 19.91 -0.17 -12.66
N TYR A 82 20.78 0.66 -12.05
CA TYR A 82 21.99 1.16 -12.71
C TYR A 82 22.95 0.05 -13.19
N ASP A 83 23.02 -1.04 -12.46
CA ASP A 83 23.80 -2.22 -12.79
C ASP A 83 23.31 -2.95 -14.06
N ILE A 84 22.06 -2.73 -14.46
CA ILE A 84 21.44 -3.35 -15.65
C ILE A 84 21.08 -2.34 -16.75
N ALA A 85 21.36 -1.06 -16.55
CA ALA A 85 21.10 -0.01 -17.54
C ALA A 85 21.83 -0.31 -18.87
N GLY A 86 21.11 -0.22 -19.98
CA GLY A 86 21.65 -0.50 -21.33
C GLY A 86 21.88 -1.98 -21.65
N LYS A 87 21.64 -2.90 -20.71
CA LYS A 87 21.82 -4.35 -20.94
C LYS A 87 20.58 -5.04 -21.51
N PHE A 88 19.44 -4.35 -21.60
CA PHE A 88 18.16 -4.90 -22.08
C PHE A 88 17.66 -6.13 -21.30
N VAL A 89 17.97 -6.21 -20.00
CA VAL A 89 17.56 -7.32 -19.10
C VAL A 89 16.58 -6.89 -18.00
N ALA A 90 16.12 -5.63 -18.01
CA ALA A 90 15.15 -5.14 -17.03
C ALA A 90 13.77 -5.79 -17.24
N ASP A 91 13.12 -6.17 -16.14
CA ASP A 91 11.74 -6.68 -16.15
C ASP A 91 10.76 -5.49 -16.16
N PRO A 92 10.02 -5.24 -17.26
CA PRO A 92 9.14 -4.08 -17.36
C PRO A 92 7.79 -4.28 -16.65
N THR A 93 7.54 -5.44 -16.01
CA THR A 93 6.21 -5.81 -15.48
C THR A 93 5.64 -4.75 -14.54
N SER A 94 6.39 -4.31 -13.52
CA SER A 94 5.89 -3.31 -12.55
C SER A 94 5.57 -1.97 -13.22
N PHE A 95 6.35 -1.56 -14.24
CA PHE A 95 6.07 -0.33 -14.99
C PHE A 95 4.78 -0.46 -15.82
N ILE A 96 4.58 -1.61 -16.48
CA ILE A 96 3.36 -1.89 -17.25
C ILE A 96 2.13 -1.88 -16.32
N GLU A 97 2.22 -2.51 -15.14
CA GLU A 97 1.14 -2.49 -14.16
C GLU A 97 0.85 -1.07 -13.65
N ALA A 98 1.89 -0.25 -13.45
CA ALA A 98 1.71 1.15 -13.04
C ALA A 98 0.95 1.97 -14.10
N VAL A 99 1.28 1.79 -15.39
CA VAL A 99 0.57 2.43 -16.50
C VAL A 99 -0.88 1.93 -16.59
N ARG A 100 -1.10 0.61 -16.51
CA ARG A 100 -2.44 0.01 -16.54
C ARG A 100 -3.33 0.57 -15.44
N LEU A 101 -2.81 0.65 -14.22
CA LEU A 101 -3.55 1.20 -13.09
C LEU A 101 -3.93 2.66 -13.31
N ALA A 102 -3.00 3.48 -13.82
CA ALA A 102 -3.28 4.88 -14.13
C ALA A 102 -4.39 5.01 -15.20
N THR A 103 -4.33 4.21 -16.28
CA THR A 103 -5.35 4.20 -17.33
C THR A 103 -6.71 3.78 -16.80
N ASN A 104 -6.78 2.79 -15.90
CA ASN A 104 -8.05 2.30 -15.36
C ASN A 104 -8.74 3.28 -14.38
N LEU A 105 -7.99 4.24 -13.83
CA LEU A 105 -8.50 5.24 -12.88
C LEU A 105 -8.84 6.58 -13.53
N SER A 106 -8.45 6.78 -14.80
CA SER A 106 -8.67 8.02 -15.56
C SER A 106 -10.05 8.02 -16.22
#